data_AF-A0AAW0U4F5-F1
#
_entry.id   AF-A0AAW0U4F5-F1
#
_cell.length_a   1.000
_cell.length_b   1.000
_cell.length_c   1.000
_cell.angle_alpha   90.00
_cell.angle_beta   90.00
_cell.angle_gamma   90.00
#
_symmetry.space_group_name_H-M   'P 1'
#
loop_
_entity.id
_entity.type
_entity.pdbx_description
1 polymer ?
#
loop_
_entity_poly.entity_id
_entity_poly.type
_entity_poly.pdbx_seq_one_letter_code
_entity_poly.pdbx_strand_id
1 'polypeptide(L)'
;MFTYVFAYYLRKNNQSVIFEDNQKDVESATETLSEYLERDITQENLADIKQKVQDKYRYCDQRRRKLLEHVHEGYEKDWWEYSEP
;
A
#
# COMPACT_ATOMS: atom_id res chain seq x y z
N MET A 1 2.56 1.50 -7.61
CA MET A 1 3.17 2.08 -8.83
C MET A 1 3.22 3.60 -8.78
N PHE A 2 2.10 4.33 -8.72
CA PHE A 2 2.11 5.81 -8.61
C PHE A 2 2.73 6.34 -7.31
N THR A 3 2.74 5.53 -6.24
CA THR A 3 3.43 5.84 -4.98
C THR A 3 4.91 6.15 -5.18
N TYR A 4 5.59 5.43 -6.08
CA TYR A 4 7.01 5.68 -6.37
C TYR A 4 7.23 6.96 -7.17
N VAL A 5 6.31 7.32 -8.08
CA VAL A 5 6.39 8.59 -8.82
C VAL A 5 6.24 9.76 -7.84
N PHE A 6 5.27 9.66 -6.93
CA PHE A 6 5.11 10.64 -5.85
C PHE A 6 6.37 10.73 -4.99
N ALA A 7 6.90 9.59 -4.53
CA ALA A 7 8.10 9.52 -3.69
C ALA A 7 9.36 10.10 -4.38
N TYR A 8 9.49 9.90 -5.69
CA TYR A 8 10.65 10.35 -6.46
C TYR A 8 10.86 11.86 -6.39
N TYR A 9 9.77 12.63 -6.50
CA TYR A 9 9.83 14.09 -6.41
C TYR A 9 9.76 14.61 -4.97
N LEU A 10 9.43 13.76 -4.00
CA LEU A 10 9.18 14.19 -2.63
C LEU A 10 10.48 14.54 -1.90
N ARG A 11 10.55 15.74 -1.33
CA ARG A 11 11.63 16.10 -0.40
C ARG A 11 11.43 15.39 0.92
N LYS A 12 12.54 14.94 1.51
CA LYS A 12 12.52 14.25 2.80
C LYS A 12 12.05 15.17 3.93
N ASN A 13 11.03 14.72 4.65
CA ASN A 13 10.56 15.34 5.88
C ASN A 13 9.92 14.27 6.79
N ASN A 14 9.40 14.67 7.95
CA ASN A 14 8.81 13.71 8.89
C ASN A 14 7.62 12.94 8.29
N GLN A 15 6.84 13.59 7.42
CA GLN A 15 5.69 12.98 6.77
C GLN A 15 6.11 12.04 5.63
N SER A 16 7.23 12.32 4.94
CA SER A 16 7.75 11.42 3.91
C SER A 16 8.15 10.05 4.51
N VAL A 17 8.68 10.01 5.73
CA VAL A 17 9.01 8.76 6.44
C VAL A 17 7.74 7.95 6.74
N ILE A 18 6.68 8.61 7.23
CA ILE A 18 5.39 7.95 7.50
C ILE A 18 4.77 7.43 6.19
N PHE A 19 4.89 8.21 5.11
CA PHE A 19 4.46 7.79 3.79
C PHE A 19 5.22 6.54 3.30
N GLU A 20 6.55 6.50 3.46
CA GLU A 20 7.39 5.36 3.08
C GLU A 20 7.01 4.08 3.86
N ASP A 21 6.73 4.21 5.16
CA ASP A 21 6.25 3.09 5.99
C ASP A 21 4.87 2.59 5.52
N ASN A 22 3.94 3.51 5.25
CA ASN A 22 2.63 3.16 4.69
C ASN A 22 2.77 2.50 3.30
N GLN A 23 3.71 2.96 2.47
CA GLN A 23 3.99 2.39 1.16
C GLN A 23 4.50 0.96 1.30
N LYS A 24 5.46 0.71 2.20
CA LYS A 24 6.00 -0.61 2.48
C LYS A 24 4.93 -1.59 2.97
N ASP A 25 4.01 -1.12 3.81
CA ASP A 25 2.86 -1.91 4.26
C ASP A 25 1.95 -2.34 3.10
N VAL A 26 1.68 -1.43 2.16
CA VAL A 26 0.88 -1.72 0.96
C VAL A 26 1.61 -2.73 0.07
N GLU A 27 2.92 -2.55 -0.15
CA GLU A 27 3.73 -3.46 -0.96
C GLU A 27 3.74 -4.87 -0.36
N SER A 28 4.01 -5.00 0.94
CA SER A 28 3.98 -6.29 1.65
C SER A 28 2.60 -6.96 1.58
N ALA A 29 1.52 -6.21 1.76
CA ALA A 29 0.16 -6.74 1.66
C ALA A 29 -0.19 -7.18 0.21
N THR A 30 0.30 -6.44 -0.78
CA THR A 30 0.11 -6.74 -2.21
C THR A 30 0.86 -8.02 -2.59
N GLU A 31 2.14 -8.14 -2.18
CA GLU A 31 2.95 -9.35 -2.41
C GLU A 31 2.32 -10.58 -1.75
N THR A 32 1.88 -10.44 -0.49
CA THR A 32 1.21 -11.54 0.24
C THR A 32 -0.07 -12.01 -0.47
N LEU A 33 -0.84 -11.09 -1.05
CA LEU A 33 -2.04 -11.42 -1.81
C LEU A 33 -1.69 -12.06 -3.16
N SER A 34 -0.70 -11.52 -3.88
CA SER A 34 -0.26 -12.04 -5.18
C SER A 34 0.28 -13.46 -5.04
N GLU A 35 1.17 -13.69 -4.06
CA GLU A 35 1.74 -15.01 -3.79
C GLU A 35 0.65 -16.05 -3.50
N TYR A 36 -0.33 -15.69 -2.66
CA TYR A 36 -1.44 -16.59 -2.34
C TYR A 36 -2.25 -16.96 -3.59
N LEU A 37 -2.53 -15.99 -4.47
CA LEU A 37 -3.30 -16.22 -5.69
C LEU A 37 -2.51 -17.00 -6.76
N GLU A 38 -1.18 -16.86 -6.81
CA GLU A 38 -0.33 -17.50 -7.80
C GLU A 38 0.10 -18.91 -7.42
N ARG A 39 0.26 -19.18 -6.12
CA ARG A 39 0.88 -20.43 -5.63
C ARG A 39 -0.05 -21.21 -4.71
N ASP A 40 -0.46 -20.59 -3.61
CA ASP A 40 -1.07 -21.30 -2.48
C ASP A 40 -2.52 -21.71 -2.72
N ILE A 41 -3.27 -20.94 -3.52
CA ILE A 41 -4.69 -21.17 -3.78
C ILE A 41 -4.98 -22.57 -4.36
N THR A 42 -4.03 -23.17 -5.08
CA THR A 42 -4.20 -24.48 -5.72
C THR A 42 -4.15 -25.66 -4.74
N GLN A 43 -3.70 -25.43 -3.52
CA GLN A 43 -3.47 -26.46 -2.50
C GLN A 43 -4.57 -26.53 -1.44
N GLU A 44 -5.61 -25.69 -1.56
CA GLU A 44 -6.64 -25.51 -0.52
C GLU A 44 -8.05 -25.90 -1.01
N ASN A 45 -8.96 -26.16 -0.06
CA ASN A 45 -10.36 -26.40 -0.40
C ASN A 45 -11.09 -25.08 -0.73
N LEU A 46 -12.19 -25.16 -1.49
CA LEU A 46 -12.97 -24.02 -1.97
C LEU A 46 -13.47 -23.07 -0.86
N ALA A 47 -13.79 -23.60 0.33
CA ALA A 47 -14.28 -22.79 1.43
C ALA A 47 -13.16 -21.93 2.05
N ASP A 48 -11.99 -22.54 2.26
CA ASP A 48 -10.81 -21.86 2.80
C ASP A 48 -10.27 -20.80 1.86
N ILE A 49 -10.28 -21.10 0.54
CA ILE A 49 -9.88 -20.14 -0.51
C ILE A 49 -10.70 -18.86 -0.41
N LYS A 50 -12.03 -18.97 -0.36
CA LYS A 50 -12.90 -17.79 -0.34
C LYS A 50 -12.61 -16.90 0.86
N GLN A 51 -12.47 -17.49 2.04
CA GLN A 51 -12.21 -16.74 3.27
C GLN A 51 -10.84 -16.06 3.22
N LYS A 52 -9.77 -16.80 2.89
CA LYS A 52 -8.41 -16.27 2.87
C LYS A 52 -8.19 -15.21 1.80
N VAL A 53 -8.75 -15.38 0.59
CA VAL A 53 -8.70 -14.33 -0.44
C VAL A 53 -9.39 -13.06 0.07
N GLN A 54 -10.59 -13.18 0.66
CA GLN A 54 -11.31 -12.02 1.17
C GLN A 54 -10.54 -11.28 2.25
N ASP A 55 -9.93 -11.99 3.20
CA ASP A 55 -9.20 -11.38 4.31
C ASP A 55 -7.93 -10.67 3.82
N LYS A 56 -7.14 -11.32 2.96
CA LYS A 56 -5.92 -10.73 2.37
C LYS A 56 -6.25 -9.52 1.50
N TYR A 57 -7.28 -9.61 0.66
CA TYR A 57 -7.74 -8.50 -0.17
C TYR A 57 -8.21 -7.31 0.66
N ARG A 58 -9.06 -7.55 1.69
CA ARG A 58 -9.55 -6.48 2.57
C ARG A 58 -8.41 -5.78 3.30
N TYR A 59 -7.43 -6.53 3.78
CA TYR A 59 -6.25 -5.96 4.42
C TYR A 59 -5.42 -5.11 3.45
N CYS A 60 -5.18 -5.60 2.23
CA CYS A 60 -4.48 -4.84 1.19
C CYS A 60 -5.21 -3.53 0.84
N ASP A 61 -6.54 -3.56 0.70
CA ASP A 61 -7.34 -2.36 0.45
C ASP A 61 -7.30 -1.38 1.63
N GLN A 62 -7.35 -1.86 2.87
CA GLN A 62 -7.22 -1.02 4.06
C GLN A 62 -5.87 -0.29 4.10
N ARG A 63 -4.76 -0.97 3.80
CA ARG A 63 -3.42 -0.34 3.73
C ARG A 63 -3.36 0.71 2.63
N ARG A 64 -3.91 0.39 1.46
CA ARG A 64 -3.99 1.34 0.34
C ARG A 64 -4.79 2.59 0.73
N ARG A 65 -5.92 2.42 1.40
CA ARG A 65 -6.74 3.54 1.89
C ARG A 65 -5.99 4.40 2.91
N LYS A 66 -5.30 3.79 3.87
CA LYS A 66 -4.51 4.53 4.87
C LYS A 66 -3.39 5.34 4.24
N LEU A 67 -2.69 4.79 3.25
CA LEU A 67 -1.70 5.53 2.47
C LEU A 67 -2.33 6.75 1.79
N LEU A 68 -3.46 6.55 1.09
CA LEU A 68 -4.11 7.65 0.37
C LEU A 68 -4.67 8.71 1.31
N GLU A 69 -5.29 8.31 2.43
CA GLU A 69 -5.77 9.22 3.47
C GLU A 69 -4.63 10.11 3.99
N HIS A 70 -3.46 9.53 4.28
CA HIS A 70 -2.27 10.27 4.74
C HIS A 70 -1.73 11.25 3.68
N VAL A 71 -1.67 10.80 2.41
CA VAL A 71 -1.26 11.68 1.30
C VAL A 71 -2.23 12.84 1.11
N HIS A 72 -3.54 12.58 1.17
CA HIS A 72 -4.58 13.61 1.06
C HIS A 72 -4.52 14.61 2.20
N GLU A 73 -4.38 14.15 3.45
CA GLU A 73 -4.21 15.03 4.60
C GLU A 73 -2.96 15.91 4.45
N GLY A 74 -1.87 15.37 3.89
CA GLY A 74 -0.68 16.16 3.62
C GLY A 74 -0.84 17.21 2.53
N TYR A 75 -1.75 17.00 1.56
CA TYR A 75 -2.11 18.06 0.62
C TYR A 75 -2.93 19.16 1.30
N GLU A 76 -3.86 18.82 2.19
CA GLU A 76 -4.69 19.81 2.91
C GLU A 76 -3.88 20.67 3.89
N LYS A 77 -2.77 20.14 4.39
CA LYS A 77 -1.91 20.77 5.40
C LYS A 77 -0.56 21.25 4.85
N ASP A 78 -0.39 21.24 3.53
CA ASP A 78 0.84 21.67 2.84
C ASP A 78 2.12 20.98 3.38
N TRP A 79 2.06 19.67 3.64
CA TRP A 79 3.19 18.89 4.15
C TRP A 79 4.22 18.54 3.07
N TRP A 80 3.83 18.57 1.80
CA TRP A 80 4.63 18.02 0.72
C TRP A 80 5.42 19.12 0.01
N GLU A 81 6.74 19.01 0.09
CA GLU A 81 7.64 19.81 -0.73
C GLU A 81 8.24 18.93 -1.82
N TYR A 82 8.38 19.50 -3.03
CA TYR A 82 8.87 18.76 -4.19
C TYR A 82 10.21 19.31 -4.69
N SER A 83 11.04 18.41 -5.20
CA SER A 83 12.25 18.76 -5.93
C SER A 83 11.88 19.12 -7.37
N GLU A 84 12.53 20.15 -7.92
CA GLU A 84 12.46 20.40 -9.37
C GLU A 84 13.22 19.27 -10.11
N PRO A 85 12.80 18.93 -11.34
CA PRO A 85 13.47 17.92 -12.16
C PRO A 85 14.94 18.24 -12.47
#